data_AF-A0A959P1S2-F1
#
_entry.id   AF-A0A959P1S2-F1
#
_cell.length_a   1.000
_cell.length_b   1.000
_cell.length_c   1.000
_cell.angle_alpha   90.00
_cell.angle_beta   90.00
_cell.angle_gamma   90.00
#
_symmetry.space_group_name_H-M   'P 1'
#
loop_
_entity.id
_entity.type
_entity.pdbx_description
1 polymer ?
#
loop_
_entity_poly.entity_id
_entity_poly.type
_entity_poly.pdbx_seq_one_letter_code
_entity_poly.pdbx_strand_id
1 'polypeptide(L)'
;GKVWINSSFLDKFERDSEIVLTDAFINEHFGGTSTVNLILDSKEKDAFKNPAVLKLVNKMQNDVVDSLHLVGNSFSLTDYINRMNKVMHADNEKFNNIPNDQNLIAQYLLLYEMSGDPENLWKVVDYNYNKLNVNFQLKSDNSKTINAAIAEIEKFQDDFKKLGIEMKYAGSGYKGLVFTDLILEGQIISLVLSLIIVILLLGMMFKNIWIGVIGSVPIIITAIIGFGVMGWADIALNTTTALLSSIAIGIGIDYAVHFIEQYKINSQSGDKLLTAQKTMAHSGRAILFNAVVVIAGFMVLLFSVFPPNRELGALVSLNMFISFIGTITIMLILLNKTNIYFKNKKEN
;
A
#
# COMPACT_ATOMS: atom_id res chain seq x y z
N GLY A 1 -11.50 -4.73 -13.28
CA GLY A 1 -10.08 -5.12 -13.18
C GLY A 1 -9.81 -5.74 -11.83
N LYS A 2 -8.57 -6.15 -11.57
CA LYS A 2 -8.15 -6.58 -10.23
C LYS A 2 -7.76 -5.35 -9.40
N VAL A 3 -8.14 -5.30 -8.13
CA VAL A 3 -7.64 -4.28 -7.19
C VAL A 3 -6.13 -4.47 -7.07
N TRP A 4 -5.37 -3.38 -7.17
CA TRP A 4 -3.93 -3.37 -7.00
C TRP A 4 -3.54 -2.19 -6.09
N ILE A 5 -2.36 -2.29 -5.48
CA ILE A 5 -1.84 -1.23 -4.61
C ILE A 5 -0.82 -0.41 -5.36
N ASN A 6 -0.98 0.89 -5.22
CA ASN A 6 0.01 1.84 -5.66
C ASN A 6 0.66 2.47 -4.43
N SER A 7 1.97 2.24 -4.29
CA SER A 7 2.82 2.93 -3.32
C SER A 7 3.44 4.20 -3.87
N SER A 8 3.25 4.50 -5.18
CA SER A 8 3.81 5.67 -5.82
C SER A 8 3.36 6.95 -5.11
N PHE A 9 4.34 7.77 -4.75
CA PHE A 9 4.10 9.10 -4.24
C PHE A 9 3.77 10.06 -5.37
N LEU A 10 4.45 9.91 -6.52
CA LEU A 10 4.28 10.81 -7.67
C LEU A 10 2.90 10.67 -8.33
N ASP A 11 2.34 9.46 -8.35
CA ASP A 11 1.00 9.22 -8.87
C ASP A 11 -0.10 9.93 -8.05
N LYS A 12 0.23 10.52 -6.89
CA LYS A 12 -0.69 11.37 -6.12
C LYS A 12 -0.79 12.79 -6.66
N PHE A 13 -0.02 13.15 -7.68
CA PHE A 13 0.01 14.49 -8.26
C PHE A 13 -0.47 14.47 -9.71
N GLU A 14 -0.90 15.62 -10.19
CA GLU A 14 -1.27 15.77 -11.60
C GLU A 14 -0.05 15.54 -12.51
N ARG A 15 -0.29 14.97 -13.69
CA ARG A 15 0.78 14.63 -14.64
C ARG A 15 1.57 15.84 -15.14
N ASP A 16 0.97 17.02 -15.11
CA ASP A 16 1.54 18.30 -15.50
C ASP A 16 2.08 19.12 -14.31
N SER A 17 2.04 18.57 -13.10
CA SER A 17 2.58 19.25 -11.92
C SER A 17 4.11 19.34 -11.98
N GLU A 18 4.67 20.41 -11.42
CA GLU A 18 6.11 20.68 -11.43
C GLU A 18 6.93 19.53 -10.83
N ILE A 19 6.40 18.87 -9.79
CA ILE A 19 7.07 17.72 -9.15
C ILE A 19 7.16 16.50 -10.08
N VAL A 20 6.09 16.21 -10.84
CA VAL A 20 6.08 15.08 -11.78
C VAL A 20 6.97 15.36 -12.98
N LEU A 21 6.95 16.60 -13.50
CA LEU A 21 7.81 17.00 -14.61
C LEU A 21 9.30 17.02 -14.22
N THR A 22 9.61 17.50 -13.01
CA THR A 22 10.99 17.49 -12.48
C THR A 22 11.49 16.07 -12.27
N ASP A 23 10.65 15.19 -11.73
CA ASP A 23 10.99 13.78 -11.57
C ASP A 23 11.25 13.09 -12.92
N ALA A 24 10.38 13.31 -13.91
CA ALA A 24 10.56 12.79 -15.26
C ALA A 24 11.87 13.27 -15.90
N PHE A 25 12.20 14.56 -15.74
CA PHE A 25 13.46 15.14 -16.20
C PHE A 25 14.67 14.47 -15.54
N ILE A 26 14.64 14.24 -14.22
CA ILE A 26 15.73 13.54 -13.52
C ILE A 26 15.82 12.09 -14.00
N ASN A 27 14.70 11.39 -14.19
CA ASN A 27 14.69 10.00 -14.66
C ASN A 27 15.16 9.83 -16.12
N GLU A 28 15.05 10.87 -16.94
CA GLU A 28 15.58 10.90 -18.31
C GLU A 28 17.11 11.04 -18.33
N HIS A 29 17.67 11.82 -17.39
CA HIS A 29 19.09 12.16 -17.35
C HIS A 29 19.93 11.37 -16.33
N PHE A 30 19.30 10.71 -15.35
CA PHE A 30 19.96 10.03 -14.24
C PHE A 30 19.42 8.61 -14.02
N GLY A 31 20.02 7.88 -13.07
CA GLY A 31 19.76 6.45 -12.83
C GLY A 31 18.40 6.13 -12.19
N GLY A 32 17.65 7.14 -11.75
CA GLY A 32 16.40 6.94 -11.02
C GLY A 32 16.22 7.91 -9.87
N THR A 33 14.99 8.29 -9.57
CA THR A 33 14.64 9.09 -8.37
C THR A 33 14.25 8.25 -7.17
N SER A 34 14.00 6.95 -7.39
CA SER A 34 13.66 5.99 -6.34
C SER A 34 14.83 5.07 -6.02
N THR A 35 14.90 4.60 -4.77
CA THR A 35 16.03 3.75 -4.34
C THR A 35 15.59 2.51 -3.57
N VAL A 36 16.27 1.40 -3.86
CA VAL A 36 16.31 0.21 -3.02
C VAL A 36 17.74 0.07 -2.50
N ASN A 37 17.89 0.05 -1.18
CA ASN A 37 19.17 -0.19 -0.54
C ASN A 37 19.19 -1.65 -0.08
N LEU A 38 20.09 -2.45 -0.64
CA LEU A 38 20.40 -3.77 -0.15
C LEU A 38 21.55 -3.66 0.86
N ILE A 39 21.25 -4.01 2.11
CA ILE A 39 22.23 -4.09 3.19
C ILE A 39 22.70 -5.54 3.31
N LEU A 40 23.94 -5.78 2.94
CA LEU A 40 24.64 -7.04 3.17
C LEU A 40 25.30 -6.99 4.54
N ASP A 41 24.99 -7.96 5.41
CA ASP A 41 25.42 -7.99 6.80
C ASP A 41 26.21 -9.27 7.07
N SER A 42 27.43 -9.13 7.58
CA SER A 42 28.29 -10.25 7.98
C SER A 42 28.62 -10.16 9.45
N LYS A 43 28.69 -11.33 10.09
CA LYS A 43 29.20 -11.43 11.47
C LYS A 43 30.72 -11.34 11.54
N GLU A 44 31.41 -11.51 10.42
CA GLU A 44 32.86 -11.44 10.34
C GLU A 44 33.32 -10.00 10.08
N LYS A 45 34.31 -9.55 10.86
CA LYS A 45 34.97 -8.26 10.63
C LYS A 45 35.74 -8.31 9.31
N ASP A 46 35.79 -7.18 8.60
CA ASP A 46 36.51 -7.07 7.32
C ASP A 46 36.01 -7.98 6.20
N ALA A 47 34.80 -8.54 6.34
CA ALA A 47 34.17 -9.40 5.33
C ALA A 47 34.09 -8.71 3.95
N PHE A 48 33.82 -7.40 3.92
CA PHE A 48 33.73 -6.62 2.69
C PHE A 48 35.08 -6.11 2.16
N LYS A 49 36.19 -6.69 2.63
CA LYS A 49 37.51 -6.63 1.96
C LYS A 49 37.80 -7.91 1.17
N ASN A 50 36.99 -8.97 1.35
CA ASN A 50 37.19 -10.25 0.68
C ASN A 50 36.89 -10.13 -0.84
N PRO A 51 37.86 -10.44 -1.72
CA PRO A 51 37.68 -10.41 -3.17
C PRO A 51 36.49 -11.24 -3.67
N ALA A 52 36.24 -12.41 -3.08
CA ALA A 52 35.16 -13.29 -3.52
C ALA A 52 33.78 -12.65 -3.28
N VAL A 53 33.63 -12.00 -2.12
CA VAL A 53 32.40 -11.27 -1.76
C VAL A 53 32.20 -10.08 -2.69
N LEU A 54 33.22 -9.23 -2.86
CA LEU A 54 33.10 -8.03 -3.69
C LEU A 54 32.87 -8.35 -5.17
N LYS A 55 33.43 -9.45 -5.68
CA LYS A 55 33.12 -9.93 -7.04
C LYS A 55 31.69 -10.39 -7.18
N LEU A 56 31.14 -11.06 -6.17
CA LEU A 56 29.73 -11.47 -6.18
C LEU A 56 28.81 -10.24 -6.16
N VAL A 57 29.11 -9.23 -5.35
CA VAL A 57 28.40 -7.95 -5.33
C VAL A 57 28.47 -7.27 -6.70
N ASN A 58 29.67 -7.17 -7.28
CA ASN A 58 29.88 -6.55 -8.59
C ASN A 58 29.12 -7.29 -9.70
N LYS A 59 29.09 -8.63 -9.66
CA LYS A 59 28.29 -9.44 -10.59
C LYS A 59 26.80 -9.16 -10.43
N MET A 60 26.27 -9.20 -9.22
CA MET A 60 24.86 -8.93 -8.93
C MET A 60 24.45 -7.52 -9.41
N GLN A 61 25.28 -6.51 -9.16
CA GLN A 61 25.02 -5.15 -9.63
C GLN A 61 24.83 -5.09 -11.14
N ASN A 62 25.75 -5.68 -11.91
CA ASN A 62 25.67 -5.70 -13.36
C ASN A 62 24.48 -6.53 -13.86
N ASP A 63 24.31 -7.76 -13.34
CA ASP A 63 23.22 -8.66 -13.77
C ASP A 63 21.83 -8.04 -13.52
N VAL A 64 21.63 -7.34 -12.40
CA VAL A 64 20.35 -6.68 -12.08
C VAL A 64 20.10 -5.46 -12.97
N VAL A 65 21.13 -4.63 -13.22
CA VAL A 65 21.02 -3.46 -14.12
C VAL A 65 20.76 -3.90 -15.56
N ASP A 66 21.44 -4.96 -16.03
CA ASP A 66 21.31 -5.46 -17.41
C ASP A 66 19.97 -6.19 -17.65
N SER A 67 19.45 -6.88 -16.63
CA SER A 67 18.20 -7.65 -16.76
C SER A 67 16.93 -6.80 -16.66
N LEU A 68 16.99 -5.67 -15.95
CA LEU A 68 15.83 -4.82 -15.68
C LEU A 68 16.08 -3.38 -16.15
N HIS A 69 15.53 -3.02 -17.30
CA HIS A 69 15.57 -1.64 -17.83
C HIS A 69 15.00 -0.57 -16.88
N LEU A 70 14.21 -0.98 -15.87
CA LEU A 70 13.65 -0.10 -14.85
C LEU A 70 14.66 0.27 -13.74
N VAL A 71 15.75 -0.49 -13.62
CA VAL A 71 16.90 -0.17 -12.75
C VAL A 71 17.86 0.66 -13.60
N GLY A 72 17.92 1.97 -13.36
CA GLY A 72 18.73 2.85 -14.19
C GLY A 72 20.20 2.86 -13.80
N ASN A 73 20.53 2.60 -12.52
CA ASN A 73 21.91 2.44 -12.08
C ASN A 73 22.01 1.67 -10.76
N SER A 74 23.22 1.24 -10.40
CA SER A 74 23.56 0.75 -9.06
C SER A 74 24.85 1.40 -8.56
N PHE A 75 25.04 1.45 -7.25
CA PHE A 75 26.23 2.00 -6.63
C PHE A 75 26.55 1.31 -5.30
N SER A 76 27.80 0.88 -5.11
CA SER A 76 28.30 0.29 -3.87
C SER A 76 29.81 0.49 -3.69
N LEU A 77 30.39 -0.19 -2.69
CA LEU A 77 31.84 -0.21 -2.49
C LEU A 77 32.62 -0.78 -3.68
N THR A 78 32.02 -1.69 -4.47
CA THR A 78 32.69 -2.29 -5.63
C THR A 78 33.04 -1.25 -6.68
N ASP A 79 32.20 -0.22 -6.87
CA ASP A 79 32.43 0.88 -7.81
C ASP A 79 33.66 1.70 -7.42
N TYR A 80 33.81 1.98 -6.13
CA TYR A 80 35.02 2.60 -5.57
C TYR A 80 36.27 1.76 -5.86
N ILE A 81 36.21 0.45 -5.56
CA ILE A 81 37.36 -0.45 -5.75
C ILE A 81 37.72 -0.61 -7.23
N ASN A 82 36.75 -0.79 -8.12
CA ASN A 82 36.95 -0.86 -9.57
C ASN A 82 37.62 0.42 -10.08
N ARG A 83 37.11 1.60 -9.66
CA ARG A 83 37.65 2.90 -10.09
C ARG A 83 39.06 3.11 -9.56
N MET A 84 39.33 2.79 -8.29
CA MET A 84 40.68 2.88 -7.72
C MET A 84 41.65 1.95 -8.44
N ASN A 85 41.27 0.70 -8.67
CA ASN A 85 42.10 -0.26 -9.39
C ASN A 85 42.45 0.26 -10.80
N LYS A 86 41.47 0.79 -11.53
CA LYS A 86 41.69 1.42 -12.84
C LYS A 86 42.63 2.62 -12.77
N VAL A 87 42.42 3.55 -11.85
CA VAL A 87 43.24 4.78 -11.71
C VAL A 87 44.68 4.43 -11.32
N MET A 88 44.88 3.49 -10.39
CA MET A 88 46.20 3.02 -9.96
C MET A 88 46.98 2.31 -11.07
N HIS A 89 46.29 1.87 -12.13
CA HIS A 89 46.86 1.28 -13.33
C HIS A 89 46.75 2.23 -14.55
N ALA A 90 46.93 3.54 -14.32
CA ALA A 90 46.98 4.58 -15.35
C ALA A 90 45.72 4.62 -16.24
N ASP A 91 44.54 4.54 -15.61
CA ASP A 91 43.21 4.57 -16.25
C ASP A 91 42.96 3.47 -17.29
N ASN A 92 43.70 2.36 -17.22
CA ASN A 92 43.54 1.23 -18.15
C ASN A 92 42.25 0.45 -17.86
N GLU A 93 41.34 0.37 -18.84
CA GLU A 93 40.04 -0.32 -18.74
C GLU A 93 40.15 -1.79 -18.32
N LYS A 94 41.27 -2.46 -18.61
CA LYS A 94 41.49 -3.86 -18.18
C LYS A 94 41.50 -4.01 -16.66
N PHE A 95 41.74 -2.93 -15.93
CA PHE A 95 41.76 -2.89 -14.45
C PHE A 95 40.48 -2.29 -13.87
N ASN A 96 39.43 -2.09 -14.67
CA ASN A 96 38.10 -1.75 -14.18
C ASN A 96 37.39 -3.00 -13.62
N ASN A 97 38.01 -3.64 -12.63
CA ASN A 97 37.53 -4.85 -11.98
C ASN A 97 38.02 -4.94 -10.54
N ILE A 98 37.41 -5.86 -9.78
CA ILE A 98 37.78 -6.14 -8.39
C ILE A 98 39.09 -6.93 -8.35
N PRO A 99 40.13 -6.44 -7.68
CA PRO A 99 41.38 -7.17 -7.50
C PRO A 99 41.21 -8.54 -6.85
N ASN A 100 42.10 -9.48 -7.17
CA ASN A 100 42.11 -10.81 -6.56
C ASN A 100 42.73 -10.86 -5.15
N ASP A 101 43.47 -9.81 -4.77
CA ASP A 101 44.22 -9.75 -3.52
C ASP A 101 43.50 -8.87 -2.49
N GLN A 102 43.16 -9.47 -1.35
CA GLN A 102 42.53 -8.79 -0.22
C GLN A 102 43.41 -7.67 0.36
N ASN A 103 44.72 -7.84 0.38
CA ASN A 103 45.65 -6.83 0.90
C ASN A 103 45.67 -5.59 -0.01
N LEU A 104 45.56 -5.78 -1.32
CA LEU A 104 45.50 -4.66 -2.26
C LEU A 104 44.19 -3.88 -2.09
N ILE A 105 43.06 -4.58 -1.91
CA ILE A 105 41.77 -3.94 -1.60
C ILE A 105 41.86 -3.14 -0.30
N ALA A 106 42.45 -3.71 0.76
CA ALA A 106 42.65 -3.02 2.02
C ALA A 106 43.52 -1.76 1.88
N GLN A 107 44.57 -1.80 1.04
CA GLN A 107 45.42 -0.64 0.76
C GLN A 107 44.67 0.45 0.00
N TYR A 108 43.85 0.09 -0.99
CA TYR A 108 43.01 1.06 -1.71
C TYR A 108 42.04 1.77 -0.76
N LEU A 109 41.39 1.02 0.13
CA LEU A 109 40.48 1.59 1.12
C LEU A 109 41.19 2.54 2.08
N LEU A 110 42.35 2.14 2.59
CA LEU A 110 43.18 2.99 3.44
C LEU A 110 43.59 4.28 2.72
N LEU A 111 44.05 4.17 1.46
CA LEU A 111 44.43 5.34 0.66
C LEU A 111 43.25 6.29 0.47
N TYR A 112 42.05 5.77 0.23
CA TYR A 112 40.85 6.60 0.08
C TYR A 112 40.47 7.31 1.39
N GLU A 113 40.47 6.58 2.51
CA GLU A 113 40.23 7.15 3.84
C GLU A 113 41.23 8.27 4.19
N MET A 114 42.48 8.14 3.73
CA MET A 114 43.53 9.15 3.96
C MET A 114 43.46 10.33 2.98
N SER A 115 42.92 10.15 1.78
CA SER A 115 43.02 11.13 0.67
C SER A 115 41.78 11.98 0.46
N GLY A 116 40.67 11.72 1.15
CA GLY A 116 39.40 12.36 0.85
C GLY A 116 38.46 12.55 2.03
N ASP A 117 37.19 12.69 1.69
CA ASP A 117 36.06 12.80 2.60
C ASP A 117 35.54 11.37 2.95
N PRO A 118 35.92 10.82 4.13
CA PRO A 118 35.54 9.46 4.52
C PRO A 118 34.03 9.28 4.65
N GLU A 119 33.26 10.37 4.77
CA GLU A 119 31.79 10.30 4.82
C GLU A 119 31.21 9.69 3.53
N ASN A 120 31.88 9.82 2.39
CA ASN A 120 31.43 9.19 1.15
C ASN A 120 31.59 7.67 1.16
N LEU A 121 32.63 7.16 1.82
CA LEU A 121 32.83 5.72 2.01
C LEU A 121 31.81 5.16 3.01
N TRP A 122 31.51 5.92 4.08
CA TRP A 122 30.55 5.52 5.11
C TRP A 122 29.09 5.44 4.62
N LYS A 123 28.78 6.02 3.45
CA LYS A 123 27.48 5.84 2.78
C LYS A 123 27.30 4.42 2.20
N VAL A 124 28.40 3.73 1.91
CA VAL A 124 28.39 2.41 1.25
C VAL A 124 28.92 1.27 2.13
N VAL A 125 29.72 1.55 3.15
CA VAL A 125 30.26 0.52 4.05
C VAL A 125 30.37 1.04 5.48
N ASP A 126 30.20 0.18 6.48
CA ASP A 126 30.42 0.56 7.87
C ASP A 126 31.91 0.59 8.24
N TYR A 127 32.22 1.19 9.39
CA TYR A 127 33.59 1.32 9.89
C TYR A 127 34.33 -0.02 10.04
N ASN A 128 33.62 -1.10 10.38
CA ASN A 128 34.24 -2.43 10.57
C ASN A 128 34.27 -3.29 9.30
N TYR A 129 33.80 -2.77 8.17
CA TYR A 129 33.72 -3.49 6.90
C TYR A 129 32.96 -4.82 7.02
N ASN A 130 31.94 -4.86 7.88
CA ASN A 130 31.06 -6.01 8.09
C ASN A 130 29.60 -5.73 7.69
N LYS A 131 29.29 -4.51 7.24
CA LYS A 131 28.05 -4.15 6.56
C LYS A 131 28.33 -3.36 5.29
N LEU A 132 27.70 -3.78 4.20
CA LEU A 132 27.78 -3.11 2.90
C LEU A 132 26.39 -2.67 2.46
N ASN A 133 26.28 -1.43 2.01
CA ASN A 133 25.10 -0.88 1.38
C ASN A 133 25.29 -0.86 -0.14
N VAL A 134 24.43 -1.57 -0.86
CA VAL A 134 24.34 -1.56 -2.32
C VAL A 134 23.07 -0.80 -2.69
N ASN A 135 23.25 0.36 -3.30
CA ASN A 135 22.16 1.22 -3.72
C ASN A 135 21.74 0.88 -5.16
N PHE A 136 20.47 0.57 -5.39
CA PHE A 136 19.88 0.44 -6.71
C PHE A 136 18.94 1.63 -6.96
N GLN A 137 19.19 2.37 -8.04
CA GLN A 137 18.36 3.48 -8.48
C GLN A 137 17.31 2.98 -9.48
N LEU A 138 16.06 3.28 -9.19
CA LEU A 138 14.89 2.86 -9.95
C LEU A 138 14.24 4.07 -10.61
N LYS A 139 13.84 3.89 -11.87
CA LYS A 139 13.13 4.92 -12.66
C LYS A 139 11.64 5.07 -12.30
N SER A 140 11.17 4.33 -11.30
CA SER A 140 9.78 4.34 -10.85
C SER A 140 9.70 3.92 -9.38
N ASP A 141 8.81 4.58 -8.63
CA ASP A 141 8.50 4.31 -7.23
C ASP A 141 7.33 3.34 -7.04
N ASN A 142 6.73 2.82 -8.12
CA ASN A 142 5.60 1.91 -7.99
C ASN A 142 6.00 0.52 -7.44
N SER A 143 5.08 -0.11 -6.70
CA SER A 143 5.33 -1.41 -6.04
C SER A 143 5.72 -2.52 -7.03
N LYS A 144 5.21 -2.50 -8.26
CA LYS A 144 5.53 -3.53 -9.27
C LYS A 144 7.01 -3.50 -9.66
N THR A 145 7.55 -2.30 -9.87
CA THR A 145 8.95 -2.09 -10.25
C THR A 145 9.89 -2.51 -9.13
N ILE A 146 9.57 -2.08 -7.91
CA ILE A 146 10.40 -2.38 -6.74
C ILE A 146 10.41 -3.90 -6.48
N ASN A 147 9.24 -4.56 -6.57
CA ASN A 147 9.15 -6.02 -6.43
C ASN A 147 9.95 -6.77 -7.50
N ALA A 148 9.94 -6.30 -8.76
CA ALA A 148 10.74 -6.91 -9.82
C ALA A 148 12.24 -6.80 -9.54
N ALA A 149 12.71 -5.62 -9.09
CA ALA A 149 14.11 -5.41 -8.72
C ALA A 149 14.54 -6.30 -7.54
N ILE A 150 13.71 -6.39 -6.49
CA ILE A 150 13.99 -7.27 -5.34
C ILE A 150 14.03 -8.74 -5.79
N ALA A 151 13.10 -9.18 -6.61
CA ALA A 151 13.08 -10.57 -7.10
C ALA A 151 14.33 -10.95 -7.89
N GLU A 152 14.91 -10.03 -8.67
CA GLU A 152 16.20 -10.26 -9.34
C GLU A 152 17.37 -10.29 -8.36
N ILE A 153 17.37 -9.40 -7.35
CA ILE A 153 18.39 -9.36 -6.30
C ILE A 153 18.38 -10.66 -5.47
N GLU A 154 17.19 -11.18 -5.13
CA GLU A 154 17.00 -12.40 -4.33
C GLU A 154 17.58 -13.66 -4.98
N LYS A 155 17.78 -13.68 -6.30
CA LYS A 155 18.45 -14.81 -6.97
C LYS A 155 19.86 -15.07 -6.44
N PHE A 156 20.52 -14.07 -5.87
CA PHE A 156 21.87 -14.16 -5.31
C PHE A 156 21.89 -14.56 -3.83
N GLN A 157 20.72 -14.71 -3.19
CA GLN A 157 20.62 -14.94 -1.74
C GLN A 157 21.35 -16.20 -1.28
N ASP A 158 21.24 -17.30 -2.01
CA ASP A 158 21.92 -18.55 -1.66
C ASP A 158 23.44 -18.44 -1.77
N ASP A 159 23.95 -17.68 -2.74
CA ASP A 159 25.38 -17.48 -2.92
C ASP A 159 25.98 -16.57 -1.84
N PHE A 160 25.27 -15.51 -1.43
CA PHE A 160 25.66 -14.71 -0.28
C PHE A 160 25.60 -15.51 1.02
N LYS A 161 24.57 -16.35 1.20
CA LYS A 161 24.42 -17.19 2.39
C LYS A 161 25.57 -18.20 2.54
N LYS A 162 26.06 -18.78 1.44
CA LYS A 162 27.25 -19.66 1.43
C LYS A 162 28.51 -18.94 1.90
N LEU A 163 28.59 -17.62 1.72
CA LEU A 163 29.69 -16.77 2.18
C LEU A 163 29.45 -16.19 3.59
N GLY A 164 28.41 -16.64 4.30
CA GLY A 164 28.09 -16.16 5.64
C GLY A 164 27.47 -14.76 5.68
N ILE A 165 26.94 -14.27 4.56
CA ILE A 165 26.37 -12.93 4.41
C ILE A 165 24.85 -13.01 4.40
N GLU A 166 24.21 -12.18 5.23
CA GLU A 166 22.77 -12.01 5.29
C GLU A 166 22.34 -10.80 4.44
N MET A 167 21.28 -10.96 3.65
CA MET A 167 20.70 -9.87 2.86
C MET A 167 19.52 -9.24 3.61
N LYS A 168 19.56 -7.91 3.74
CA LYS A 168 18.49 -7.09 4.32
C LYS A 168 18.16 -5.95 3.36
N TYR A 169 16.94 -5.43 3.42
CA TYR A 169 16.49 -4.37 2.52
C TYR A 169 16.12 -3.10 3.30
N ALA A 170 16.39 -1.96 2.67
CA ALA A 170 16.11 -0.61 3.15
C ALA A 170 15.86 0.34 1.96
N GLY A 171 15.75 1.64 2.23
CA GLY A 171 15.47 2.65 1.22
C GLY A 171 13.97 2.98 1.06
N SER A 172 13.67 4.02 0.31
CA SER A 172 12.31 4.53 0.13
C SER A 172 11.41 3.54 -0.62
N GLY A 173 11.96 2.86 -1.63
CA GLY A 173 11.23 1.84 -2.40
C GLY A 173 10.82 0.65 -1.52
N TYR A 174 11.76 0.07 -0.77
CA TYR A 174 11.45 -1.06 0.12
C TYR A 174 10.44 -0.69 1.22
N LYS A 175 10.53 0.52 1.78
CA LYS A 175 9.51 1.02 2.71
C LYS A 175 8.13 1.06 2.06
N GLY A 176 8.01 1.63 0.85
CA GLY A 176 6.75 1.69 0.10
C GLY A 176 6.10 0.30 -0.11
N LEU A 177 6.92 -0.73 -0.35
CA LEU A 177 6.47 -2.11 -0.44
C LEU A 177 5.99 -2.68 0.89
N VAL A 178 6.76 -2.57 1.96
CA VAL A 178 6.36 -3.11 3.27
C VAL A 178 5.07 -2.42 3.75
N PHE A 179 4.93 -1.11 3.53
CA PHE A 179 3.68 -0.40 3.81
C PHE A 179 2.50 -0.92 2.99
N THR A 180 2.73 -1.36 1.75
CA THR A 180 1.69 -1.91 0.87
C THR A 180 1.05 -3.18 1.45
N ASP A 181 1.87 -4.14 1.87
CA ASP A 181 1.37 -5.41 2.39
C ASP A 181 0.63 -5.22 3.72
N LEU A 182 1.18 -4.36 4.59
CA LEU A 182 0.54 -4.00 5.86
C LEU A 182 -0.81 -3.31 5.67
N ILE A 183 -0.96 -2.47 4.63
CA ILE A 183 -2.24 -1.82 4.31
C ILE A 183 -3.26 -2.84 3.82
N LEU A 184 -2.88 -3.76 2.93
CA LEU A 184 -3.79 -4.80 2.45
C LEU A 184 -4.29 -5.70 3.58
N GLU A 185 -3.35 -6.28 4.32
CA GLU A 185 -3.66 -7.20 5.41
C GLU A 185 -4.49 -6.48 6.48
N GLY A 186 -4.05 -5.28 6.86
CA GLY A 186 -4.77 -4.40 7.79
C GLY A 186 -6.18 -4.07 7.32
N GLN A 187 -6.39 -3.81 6.03
CA GLN A 187 -7.70 -3.51 5.47
C GLN A 187 -8.63 -4.72 5.52
N ILE A 188 -8.15 -5.90 5.11
CA ILE A 188 -8.95 -7.14 5.16
C ILE A 188 -9.34 -7.45 6.61
N ILE A 189 -8.39 -7.39 7.54
CA ILE A 189 -8.64 -7.60 8.97
C ILE A 189 -9.64 -6.56 9.49
N SER A 190 -9.47 -5.29 9.15
CA SER A 190 -10.38 -4.20 9.57
C SER A 190 -11.81 -4.40 9.05
N LEU A 191 -11.98 -4.79 7.79
CA LEU A 191 -13.29 -5.09 7.20
C LEU A 191 -13.97 -6.27 7.90
N VAL A 192 -13.23 -7.36 8.16
CA VAL A 192 -13.77 -8.53 8.83
C VAL A 192 -14.15 -8.21 10.28
N LEU A 193 -13.26 -7.54 11.02
CA LEU A 193 -13.51 -7.16 12.40
C LEU A 193 -14.66 -6.17 12.53
N SER A 194 -14.70 -5.13 11.68
CA SER A 194 -15.80 -4.16 11.67
C SER A 194 -17.12 -4.85 11.38
N LEU A 195 -17.18 -5.78 10.42
CA LEU A 195 -18.39 -6.54 10.12
C LEU A 195 -18.86 -7.38 11.32
N ILE A 196 -17.94 -8.08 11.99
CA ILE A 196 -18.25 -8.84 13.21
C ILE A 196 -18.79 -7.93 14.30
N ILE A 197 -18.13 -6.80 14.55
CA ILE A 197 -18.55 -5.81 15.55
C ILE A 197 -19.94 -5.26 15.24
N VAL A 198 -20.23 -4.95 13.96
CA VAL A 198 -21.54 -4.45 13.53
C VAL A 198 -22.64 -5.47 13.78
N ILE A 199 -22.41 -6.73 13.40
CA ILE A 199 -23.37 -7.81 13.61
C ILE A 199 -23.65 -7.98 15.12
N LEU A 200 -22.61 -7.96 15.95
CA LEU A 200 -22.74 -8.07 17.40
C LEU A 200 -23.45 -6.87 18.01
N LEU A 201 -23.10 -5.65 17.61
CA LEU A 201 -23.69 -4.41 18.12
C LEU A 201 -25.18 -4.34 17.79
N LEU A 202 -25.55 -4.52 16.52
CA LEU A 202 -26.95 -4.54 16.09
C LEU A 202 -27.71 -5.71 16.73
N GLY A 203 -27.06 -6.88 16.83
CA GLY A 203 -27.62 -8.06 17.47
C GLY A 203 -27.93 -7.83 18.96
N MET A 204 -27.02 -7.17 19.68
CA MET A 204 -27.20 -6.82 21.10
C MET A 204 -28.26 -5.74 21.27
N MET A 205 -28.20 -4.67 20.47
CA MET A 205 -29.11 -3.53 20.53
C MET A 205 -30.56 -3.93 20.27
N PHE A 206 -30.79 -4.82 19.30
CA PHE A 206 -32.12 -5.34 18.99
C PHE A 206 -32.45 -6.69 19.65
N LYS A 207 -31.55 -7.22 20.50
CA LYS A 207 -31.66 -8.50 21.22
C LYS A 207 -31.93 -9.70 20.31
N ASN A 208 -31.42 -9.69 19.08
CA ASN A 208 -31.53 -10.80 18.13
C ASN A 208 -30.43 -10.71 17.06
N ILE A 209 -29.54 -11.71 17.06
CA ILE A 209 -28.36 -11.75 16.19
C ILE A 209 -28.70 -11.75 14.69
N TRP A 210 -29.86 -12.29 14.31
CA TRP A 210 -30.31 -12.29 12.90
C TRP A 210 -30.60 -10.89 12.39
N ILE A 211 -31.00 -9.96 13.27
CA ILE A 211 -31.17 -8.55 12.91
C ILE A 211 -29.81 -7.92 12.61
N GLY A 212 -28.78 -8.30 13.36
CA GLY A 212 -27.40 -7.88 13.08
C GLY A 212 -26.89 -8.38 11.74
N VAL A 213 -27.19 -9.64 11.40
CA VAL A 213 -26.88 -10.20 10.07
C VAL A 213 -27.64 -9.47 8.96
N ILE A 214 -28.93 -9.21 9.13
CA ILE A 214 -29.73 -8.50 8.12
C ILE A 214 -29.23 -7.06 7.94
N GLY A 215 -28.93 -6.37 9.04
CA GLY A 215 -28.45 -4.99 9.03
C GLY A 215 -27.06 -4.83 8.41
N SER A 216 -26.24 -5.89 8.43
CA SER A 216 -24.91 -5.86 7.82
C SER A 216 -24.91 -6.12 6.31
N VAL A 217 -25.97 -6.71 5.74
CA VAL A 217 -26.02 -7.04 4.30
C VAL A 217 -25.82 -5.80 3.40
N PRO A 218 -26.53 -4.67 3.59
CA PRO A 218 -26.31 -3.48 2.76
C PRO A 218 -24.91 -2.90 2.89
N ILE A 219 -24.28 -3.04 4.06
CA ILE A 219 -22.91 -2.58 4.32
C ILE A 219 -21.91 -3.43 3.54
N ILE A 220 -22.05 -4.76 3.58
CA ILE A 220 -21.22 -5.69 2.80
C ILE A 220 -21.34 -5.37 1.30
N ILE A 221 -22.56 -5.18 0.80
CA ILE A 221 -22.81 -4.85 -0.61
C ILE A 221 -22.14 -3.52 -0.97
N THR A 222 -22.26 -2.51 -0.11
CA THR A 222 -21.60 -1.21 -0.31
C THR A 222 -20.09 -1.38 -0.43
N ALA A 223 -19.46 -2.12 0.49
CA ALA A 223 -18.02 -2.37 0.45
C ALA A 223 -17.60 -3.11 -0.83
N ILE A 224 -18.31 -4.18 -1.22
CA ILE A 224 -18.01 -4.95 -2.43
C ILE A 224 -18.10 -4.05 -3.68
N ILE A 225 -19.15 -3.23 -3.79
CA ILE A 225 -19.31 -2.33 -4.93
C ILE A 225 -18.23 -1.25 -4.90
N GLY A 226 -17.90 -0.68 -3.73
CA GLY A 226 -16.84 0.31 -3.58
C GLY A 226 -15.48 -0.20 -4.08
N PHE A 227 -15.04 -1.37 -3.58
CA PHE A 227 -13.80 -2.00 -4.07
C PHE A 227 -13.89 -2.45 -5.52
N GLY A 228 -15.07 -2.89 -5.98
CA GLY A 228 -15.31 -3.27 -7.37
C GLY A 228 -15.15 -2.08 -8.33
N VAL A 229 -15.67 -0.91 -7.97
CA VAL A 229 -15.50 0.33 -8.72
C VAL A 229 -14.04 0.77 -8.71
N MET A 230 -13.34 0.67 -7.58
CA MET A 230 -11.88 0.95 -7.54
C MET A 230 -11.12 0.07 -8.54
N GLY A 231 -11.37 -1.24 -8.54
CA GLY A 231 -10.72 -2.17 -9.47
C GLY A 231 -11.16 -2.00 -10.93
N TRP A 232 -12.29 -1.35 -11.22
CA TRP A 232 -12.76 -1.04 -12.57
C TRP A 232 -12.23 0.30 -13.08
N ALA A 233 -12.20 1.32 -12.22
CA ALA A 233 -11.72 2.67 -12.51
C ALA A 233 -10.19 2.81 -12.39
N ASP A 234 -9.48 1.71 -12.15
CA ASP A 234 -8.03 1.66 -11.94
C ASP A 234 -7.53 2.53 -10.77
N ILE A 235 -8.39 2.72 -9.76
CA ILE A 235 -8.04 3.44 -8.54
C ILE A 235 -7.34 2.47 -7.60
N ALA A 236 -6.09 2.79 -7.28
CA ALA A 236 -5.28 1.93 -6.44
C ALA A 236 -5.65 2.02 -4.96
N LEU A 237 -5.54 0.90 -4.25
CA LEU A 237 -5.71 0.86 -2.80
C LEU A 237 -4.44 1.38 -2.14
N ASN A 238 -4.51 2.54 -1.49
CA ASN A 238 -3.45 3.18 -0.72
C ASN A 238 -3.94 3.54 0.70
N THR A 239 -3.06 4.11 1.54
CA THR A 239 -3.38 4.53 2.92
C THR A 239 -4.62 5.43 3.01
N THR A 240 -4.82 6.32 2.04
CA THR A 240 -5.96 7.24 2.02
C THR A 240 -7.23 6.47 1.75
N THR A 241 -7.30 5.72 0.65
CA THR A 241 -8.48 4.91 0.26
C THR A 241 -8.84 3.81 1.28
N ALA A 242 -7.86 3.27 2.00
CA ALA A 242 -8.08 2.34 3.10
C ALA A 242 -8.88 2.98 4.25
N LEU A 243 -8.48 4.19 4.69
CA LEU A 243 -9.23 4.96 5.70
C LEU A 243 -10.67 5.26 5.24
N LEU A 244 -10.88 5.48 3.94
CA LEU A 244 -12.22 5.77 3.39
C LEU A 244 -13.17 4.59 3.56
N SER A 245 -12.67 3.38 3.38
CA SER A 245 -13.48 2.16 3.50
C SER A 245 -14.03 2.02 4.92
N SER A 246 -13.23 2.38 5.93
CA SER A 246 -13.66 2.39 7.33
C SER A 246 -14.72 3.47 7.62
N ILE A 247 -14.56 4.68 7.05
CA ILE A 247 -15.56 5.77 7.17
C ILE A 247 -16.88 5.35 6.52
N ALA A 248 -16.83 4.76 5.32
CA ALA A 248 -18.01 4.29 4.60
C ALA A 248 -18.81 3.25 5.40
N ILE A 249 -18.13 2.33 6.09
CA ILE A 249 -18.77 1.38 6.99
C ILE A 249 -19.45 2.11 8.15
N GLY A 250 -18.78 3.06 8.79
CA GLY A 250 -19.32 3.86 9.89
C GLY A 250 -20.66 4.51 9.54
N ILE A 251 -20.72 5.17 8.39
CA ILE A 251 -21.94 5.84 7.89
C ILE A 251 -23.04 4.83 7.57
N GLY A 252 -22.69 3.69 6.95
CA GLY A 252 -23.68 2.66 6.60
C GLY A 252 -24.35 2.01 7.82
N ILE A 253 -23.64 1.91 8.94
CA ILE A 253 -24.20 1.38 10.20
C ILE A 253 -25.28 2.32 10.74
N ASP A 254 -25.05 3.63 10.71
CA ASP A 254 -26.00 4.63 11.21
C ASP A 254 -27.36 4.52 10.48
N TYR A 255 -27.32 4.39 9.15
CA TYR A 255 -28.51 4.19 8.33
C TYR A 255 -29.23 2.89 8.68
N ALA A 256 -28.48 1.81 8.92
CA ALA A 256 -29.04 0.53 9.35
C ALA A 256 -29.76 0.64 10.70
N VAL A 257 -29.12 1.28 11.68
CA VAL A 257 -29.66 1.47 13.03
C VAL A 257 -31.00 2.21 12.97
N HIS A 258 -31.03 3.40 12.37
CA HIS A 258 -32.22 4.24 12.29
C HIS A 258 -33.36 3.60 11.47
N PHE A 259 -33.01 2.83 10.44
CA PHE A 259 -34.01 2.14 9.63
C PHE A 259 -34.63 0.96 10.38
N ILE A 260 -33.80 0.10 11.00
CA ILE A 260 -34.26 -1.08 11.74
C ILE A 260 -35.07 -0.68 12.97
N GLU A 261 -34.63 0.35 13.71
CA GLU A 261 -35.33 0.87 14.87
C GLU A 261 -36.75 1.27 14.49
N GLN A 262 -36.90 2.09 13.45
CA GLN A 262 -38.21 2.59 13.09
C GLN A 262 -39.08 1.53 12.40
N TYR A 263 -38.47 0.57 11.71
CA TYR A 263 -39.17 -0.61 11.23
C TYR A 263 -39.75 -1.43 12.38
N LYS A 264 -38.97 -1.66 13.44
CA LYS A 264 -39.40 -2.37 14.65
C LYS A 264 -40.57 -1.66 15.33
N ILE A 265 -40.51 -0.34 15.50
CA ILE A 265 -41.60 0.44 16.12
C ILE A 265 -42.88 0.31 15.29
N ASN A 266 -42.80 0.50 13.98
CA ASN A 266 -43.97 0.45 13.12
C ASN A 266 -44.54 -0.97 12.93
N SER A 267 -43.72 -2.01 13.08
CA SER A 267 -44.14 -3.42 13.00
C SER A 267 -45.17 -3.82 14.06
N GLN A 268 -45.29 -3.06 15.15
CA GLN A 268 -46.31 -3.27 16.19
C GLN A 268 -47.74 -3.18 15.65
N SER A 269 -47.94 -2.51 14.52
CA SER A 269 -49.24 -2.46 13.83
C SER A 269 -49.69 -3.80 13.24
N GLY A 270 -48.79 -4.79 13.10
CA GLY A 270 -49.07 -6.11 12.54
C GLY A 270 -49.23 -6.15 11.02
N ASP A 271 -49.42 -4.98 10.37
CA ASP A 271 -49.51 -4.84 8.92
C ASP A 271 -48.14 -4.48 8.34
N LYS A 272 -47.60 -5.38 7.50
CA LYS A 272 -46.29 -5.22 6.86
C LYS A 272 -46.25 -4.05 5.88
N LEU A 273 -47.32 -3.86 5.12
CA LEU A 273 -47.40 -2.81 4.11
C LEU A 273 -47.46 -1.45 4.80
N LEU A 274 -48.31 -1.33 5.84
CA LEU A 274 -48.37 -0.12 6.65
C LEU A 274 -47.04 0.16 7.37
N THR A 275 -46.36 -0.88 7.85
CA THR A 275 -45.05 -0.76 8.49
C THR A 275 -43.99 -0.22 7.53
N ALA A 276 -43.92 -0.78 6.32
CA ALA A 276 -43.00 -0.33 5.29
C ALA A 276 -43.27 1.13 4.91
N GLN A 277 -44.54 1.50 4.70
CA GLN A 277 -44.93 2.87 4.36
C GLN A 277 -44.55 3.88 5.45
N LYS A 278 -44.86 3.58 6.72
CA LYS A 278 -44.51 4.47 7.84
C LYS A 278 -43.01 4.60 8.05
N THR A 279 -42.27 3.50 7.90
CA THR A 279 -40.80 3.51 8.02
C THR A 279 -40.15 4.34 6.92
N MET A 280 -40.62 4.17 5.67
CA MET A 280 -40.13 4.95 4.52
C MET A 280 -40.49 6.44 4.64
N ALA A 281 -41.70 6.75 5.12
CA ALA A 281 -42.13 8.13 5.31
C ALA A 281 -41.35 8.87 6.41
N HIS A 282 -40.82 8.15 7.40
CA HIS A 282 -40.05 8.71 8.50
C HIS A 282 -38.54 8.55 8.28
N SER A 283 -37.97 7.38 8.62
CA SER A 283 -36.53 7.13 8.54
C SER A 283 -36.03 7.15 7.10
N GLY A 284 -36.81 6.66 6.13
CA GLY A 284 -36.42 6.72 4.71
C GLY A 284 -36.16 8.15 4.22
N ARG A 285 -37.01 9.11 4.60
CA ARG A 285 -36.82 10.54 4.28
C ARG A 285 -35.66 11.16 5.04
N ALA A 286 -35.51 10.84 6.33
CA ALA A 286 -34.41 11.35 7.15
C ALA A 286 -33.04 10.88 6.61
N ILE A 287 -32.92 9.59 6.28
CA ILE A 287 -31.71 9.01 5.69
C ILE A 287 -31.44 9.64 4.31
N LEU A 288 -32.45 9.83 3.46
CA LEU A 288 -32.28 10.49 2.16
C LEU A 288 -31.71 11.92 2.34
N PHE A 289 -32.26 12.70 3.26
CA PHE A 289 -31.79 14.06 3.50
C PHE A 289 -30.35 14.07 4.00
N ASN A 290 -30.01 13.19 4.95
CA ASN A 290 -28.65 13.02 5.43
C ASN A 290 -27.70 12.65 4.27
N ALA A 291 -28.05 11.62 3.48
CA ALA A 291 -27.24 11.17 2.36
C ALA A 291 -26.97 12.32 1.37
N VAL A 292 -28.00 13.08 0.98
CA VAL A 292 -27.85 14.21 0.05
C VAL A 292 -26.91 15.29 0.60
N VAL A 293 -27.08 15.70 1.87
CA VAL A 293 -26.27 16.74 2.48
C VAL A 293 -24.81 16.32 2.59
N VAL A 294 -24.55 15.09 3.03
CA VAL A 294 -23.18 14.61 3.23
C VAL A 294 -22.51 14.31 1.88
N ILE A 295 -23.23 13.74 0.90
CA ILE A 295 -22.73 13.58 -0.48
C ILE A 295 -22.36 14.96 -1.06
N ALA A 296 -23.22 15.96 -0.93
CA ALA A 296 -22.92 17.31 -1.40
C ALA A 296 -21.66 17.90 -0.71
N GLY A 297 -21.49 17.66 0.59
CA GLY A 297 -20.30 18.07 1.33
C GLY A 297 -19.01 17.43 0.83
N PHE A 298 -19.01 16.12 0.56
CA PHE A 298 -17.83 15.42 0.02
C PHE A 298 -17.59 15.74 -1.47
N MET A 299 -18.63 16.02 -2.25
CA MET A 299 -18.48 16.44 -3.65
C MET A 299 -17.71 17.75 -3.81
N VAL A 300 -17.67 18.62 -2.80
CA VAL A 300 -16.82 19.84 -2.83
C VAL A 300 -15.35 19.48 -3.03
N LEU A 301 -14.90 18.32 -2.56
CA LEU A 301 -13.50 17.88 -2.70
C LEU A 301 -13.12 17.53 -4.15
N LEU A 302 -14.10 17.36 -5.04
CA LEU A 302 -13.85 17.17 -6.48
C LEU A 302 -13.19 18.38 -7.13
N PHE A 303 -13.30 19.57 -6.54
CA PHE A 303 -12.65 20.79 -7.00
C PHE A 303 -11.21 20.94 -6.50
N SER A 304 -10.70 19.99 -5.71
CA SER A 304 -9.32 20.02 -5.21
C SER A 304 -8.31 19.83 -6.34
N VAL A 305 -7.26 20.65 -6.33
CA VAL A 305 -6.07 20.48 -7.20
C VAL A 305 -5.23 19.26 -6.83
N PHE A 306 -5.46 18.69 -5.64
CA PHE A 306 -4.77 17.49 -5.17
C PHE A 306 -5.62 16.23 -5.49
N PRO A 307 -5.17 15.34 -6.40
CA PRO A 307 -5.93 14.16 -6.83
C PRO A 307 -6.49 13.27 -5.70
N PRO A 308 -5.73 12.95 -4.63
CA PRO A 308 -6.26 12.13 -3.54
C PRO A 308 -7.51 12.70 -2.86
N ASN A 309 -7.67 14.03 -2.83
CA ASN A 309 -8.89 14.65 -2.29
C ASN A 309 -10.09 14.45 -3.23
N ARG A 310 -9.87 14.48 -4.55
CA ARG A 310 -10.93 14.23 -5.54
C ARG A 310 -11.37 12.77 -5.49
N GLU A 311 -10.41 11.84 -5.43
CA GLU A 311 -10.68 10.41 -5.23
C GLU A 311 -11.48 10.18 -3.94
N LEU A 312 -11.09 10.85 -2.86
CA LEU A 312 -11.83 10.83 -1.59
C LEU A 312 -13.27 11.30 -1.77
N GLY A 313 -13.46 12.48 -2.35
CA GLY A 313 -14.79 13.06 -2.57
C GLY A 313 -15.68 12.14 -3.40
N ALA A 314 -15.13 11.56 -4.48
CA ALA A 314 -15.84 10.64 -5.35
C ALA A 314 -16.21 9.33 -4.65
N LEU A 315 -15.25 8.66 -4.01
CA LEU A 315 -15.45 7.34 -3.39
C LEU A 315 -16.39 7.40 -2.19
N VAL A 316 -16.27 8.42 -1.34
CA VAL A 316 -17.19 8.58 -0.20
C VAL A 316 -18.60 8.87 -0.69
N SER A 317 -18.76 9.79 -1.65
CA SER A 317 -20.07 10.11 -2.24
C SER A 317 -20.74 8.86 -2.84
N LEU A 318 -19.97 8.07 -3.59
CA LEU A 318 -20.43 6.81 -4.17
C LEU A 318 -20.85 5.81 -3.10
N ASN A 319 -20.01 5.55 -2.10
CA ASN A 319 -20.31 4.60 -1.04
C ASN A 319 -21.55 5.01 -0.24
N MET A 320 -21.70 6.31 0.05
CA MET A 320 -22.88 6.82 0.75
C MET A 320 -24.15 6.63 -0.07
N PHE A 321 -24.09 6.91 -1.37
CA PHE A 321 -25.22 6.71 -2.26
C PHE A 321 -25.64 5.23 -2.33
N ILE A 322 -24.67 4.32 -2.48
CA ILE A 322 -24.93 2.87 -2.51
C ILE A 322 -25.47 2.40 -1.16
N SER A 323 -24.90 2.86 -0.04
CA SER A 323 -25.34 2.50 1.31
C SER A 323 -26.77 2.98 1.59
N PHE A 324 -27.10 4.21 1.18
CA PHE A 324 -28.45 4.74 1.23
C PHE A 324 -29.42 3.84 0.45
N ILE A 325 -29.15 3.58 -0.83
CA ILE A 325 -30.01 2.74 -1.68
C ILE A 325 -30.15 1.34 -1.07
N GLY A 326 -29.04 0.72 -0.69
CA GLY A 326 -29.01 -0.60 -0.07
C GLY A 326 -29.84 -0.65 1.22
N THR A 327 -29.81 0.39 2.03
CA THR A 327 -30.62 0.47 3.25
C THR A 327 -32.11 0.58 2.91
N ILE A 328 -32.52 1.54 2.09
CA ILE A 328 -33.95 1.75 1.83
C ILE A 328 -34.59 0.65 0.97
N THR A 329 -33.81 -0.09 0.17
CA THR A 329 -34.31 -1.16 -0.71
C THR A 329 -34.03 -2.54 -0.13
N ILE A 330 -32.76 -2.94 -0.04
CA ILE A 330 -32.34 -4.30 0.33
C ILE A 330 -32.72 -4.60 1.77
N MET A 331 -32.44 -3.68 2.70
CA MET A 331 -32.81 -3.89 4.10
C MET A 331 -34.32 -4.01 4.29
N LEU A 332 -35.10 -3.15 3.63
CA LEU A 332 -36.56 -3.21 3.65
C LEU A 332 -37.07 -4.57 3.17
N ILE A 333 -36.55 -5.06 2.03
CA ILE A 333 -36.93 -6.35 1.46
C ILE A 333 -36.58 -7.49 2.42
N LEU A 334 -35.38 -7.47 3.01
CA LEU A 334 -34.93 -8.49 3.95
C LEU A 334 -35.77 -8.51 5.22
N LEU A 335 -36.03 -7.35 5.84
CA LEU A 335 -36.88 -7.24 7.03
C LEU A 335 -38.32 -7.67 6.76
N ASN A 336 -38.85 -7.35 5.58
CA ASN A 336 -40.20 -7.72 5.17
C ASN A 336 -40.32 -9.23 4.86
N LYS A 337 -39.34 -9.82 4.16
CA LYS A 337 -39.37 -11.27 3.86
C LYS A 337 -39.09 -12.17 5.06
N THR A 338 -38.18 -11.76 5.95
CA THR A 338 -37.78 -12.58 7.11
C THR A 338 -38.84 -12.64 8.21
N ASN A 339 -39.84 -11.75 8.18
CA ASN A 339 -40.92 -11.66 9.19
C ASN A 339 -40.41 -11.58 10.63
N ILE A 340 -39.19 -11.09 10.83
CA ILE A 340 -38.48 -11.19 12.11
C ILE A 340 -39.19 -10.45 13.25
N TYR A 341 -39.94 -9.39 12.91
CA TYR A 341 -40.75 -8.61 13.84
C TYR A 341 -42.26 -8.91 13.77
N PHE A 342 -42.71 -9.68 12.77
CA PHE A 342 -44.13 -10.03 12.57
C PHE A 342 -44.45 -11.46 13.01
N LYS A 343 -43.50 -12.14 13.64
CA LYS A 343 -43.72 -13.46 14.23
C LYS A 343 -44.68 -13.34 15.42
N ASN A 344 -45.97 -13.34 15.13
CA ASN A 344 -47.02 -13.42 16.13
C ASN A 344 -47.14 -14.85 16.65
N LYS A 345 -47.12 -14.94 17.99
CA LYS A 345 -48.12 -15.66 18.80
C LYS A 345 -48.69 -16.91 18.13
N LYS A 346 -48.04 -18.06 18.34
CA LYS A 346 -48.80 -19.31 18.38
C LYS A 346 -49.64 -19.28 19.67
N GLU A 347 -50.93 -19.07 19.47
CA GLU A 347 -52.08 -19.58 20.22
C GLU A 347 -51.73 -20.33 21.53
N ASN A 348 -52.18 -19.76 22.65
CA ASN A 348 -52.52 -20.50 23.86
C ASN A 348 -53.96 -20.99 23.74
#